data_AF-A0A357XS09-F1
#
_entry.id   AF-A0A357XS09-F1
#
_cell.length_a   1.000
_cell.length_b   1.000
_cell.length_c   1.000
_cell.angle_alpha   90.00
_cell.angle_beta   90.00
_cell.angle_gamma   90.00
#
_symmetry.space_group_name_H-M   'P 1'
#
loop_
_entity.id
_entity.type
_entity.pdbx_description
1 polymer ?
#
loop_
_entity_poly.entity_id
_entity_poly.type
_entity_poly.pdbx_seq_one_letter_code
_entity_poly.pdbx_strand_id
1 'polypeptide(L)'
;MEPRITGSNKFSFHSQFGENNMVQFNFDATQVKPLVEYAALPEGQYLVEITQSVSKETKAKDGNYLELEYTVLDGEQKGSLHWDRLCLEHPSAKAVKRANAALSAICYAIGVLSFRDTVELHHIPFLITVRNKTDDTGRTSAEVVGYAPRPMIQSQFTATPSNGRQGPSPWMSKQQQQ
;
A
#
# COMPACT_ATOMS: atom_id res chain seq x y z
N MET A 1 65.06 69.81 9.28
CA MET A 1 65.89 68.59 9.27
C MET A 1 64.92 67.42 9.20
N GLU A 2 64.84 66.74 8.05
CA GLU A 2 64.11 65.48 7.90
C GLU A 2 64.71 64.39 8.80
N PRO A 3 63.92 63.37 9.16
CA PRO A 3 64.12 62.11 8.45
C PRO A 3 62.84 61.36 8.03
N ARG A 4 62.93 60.91 6.78
CA ARG A 4 62.26 59.81 6.09
C ARG A 4 62.16 58.54 6.95
N ILE A 5 60.96 57.97 7.10
CA ILE A 5 60.76 56.52 7.29
C ILE A 5 59.61 56.04 6.39
N THR A 6 60.03 55.16 5.48
CA THR A 6 59.27 54.33 4.55
C THR A 6 58.24 53.46 5.27
N GLY A 7 56.99 53.47 4.79
CA GLY A 7 55.94 52.57 5.27
C GLY A 7 54.85 52.41 4.23
N SER A 8 55.11 51.59 3.22
CA SER A 8 54.18 51.18 2.17
C SER A 8 53.01 50.38 2.75
N ASN A 9 51.86 51.03 2.95
CA ASN A 9 50.62 50.31 3.27
C ASN A 9 49.97 49.86 1.95
N LYS A 10 50.30 48.64 1.53
CA LYS A 10 49.62 47.96 0.42
C LYS A 10 48.17 47.71 0.82
N PHE A 11 47.25 48.41 0.17
CA PHE A 11 45.85 48.00 0.08
C PHE A 11 45.78 46.67 -0.67
N SER A 12 45.69 45.57 0.06
CA SER A 12 45.33 44.28 -0.51
C SER A 12 43.82 44.09 -0.32
N PHE A 13 43.04 44.49 -1.31
CA PHE A 13 41.68 43.99 -1.49
C PHE A 13 41.78 42.50 -1.80
N HIS A 14 41.57 41.65 -0.80
CA HIS A 14 41.43 40.21 -1.02
C HIS A 14 39.97 39.93 -1.42
N SER A 15 39.71 39.98 -2.73
CA SER A 15 38.41 39.54 -3.26
C SER A 15 38.40 38.02 -3.28
N GLN A 16 37.90 37.43 -2.20
CA GLN A 16 37.68 36.00 -2.08
C GLN A 16 36.39 35.66 -2.84
N PHE A 17 36.47 35.55 -4.16
CA PHE A 17 35.44 34.87 -4.93
C PHE A 17 35.50 33.40 -4.55
N GLY A 18 34.58 32.97 -3.68
CA GLY A 18 34.41 31.56 -3.35
C GLY A 18 34.21 30.77 -4.64
N GLU A 19 35.07 29.80 -4.89
CA GLU A 19 34.88 28.84 -5.97
C GLU A 19 33.54 28.14 -5.73
N ASN A 20 32.56 28.47 -6.57
CA ASN A 20 31.34 27.67 -6.69
C ASN A 20 31.79 26.31 -7.24
N ASN A 21 31.99 25.36 -6.34
CA ASN A 21 32.40 23.99 -6.64
C ASN A 21 31.28 23.33 -7.45
N MET A 22 31.31 23.47 -8.78
CA MET A 22 30.37 22.80 -9.67
C MET A 22 30.64 21.30 -9.60
N VAL A 23 29.73 20.58 -8.94
CA VAL A 23 29.79 19.13 -8.81
C VAL A 23 29.44 18.50 -10.15
N GLN A 24 30.37 17.73 -10.72
CA GLN A 24 30.13 16.93 -11.91
C GLN A 24 29.47 15.60 -11.51
N PHE A 25 28.24 15.34 -11.98
CA PHE A 25 27.58 14.04 -11.82
C PHE A 25 27.08 13.53 -13.17
N ASN A 26 27.21 12.21 -13.39
CA ASN A 26 26.74 11.54 -14.61
C ASN A 26 25.38 10.88 -14.32
N PHE A 27 24.30 11.58 -14.63
CA PHE A 27 22.93 11.10 -14.44
C PHE A 27 22.27 10.81 -15.77
N ASP A 28 21.71 9.60 -15.87
CA ASP A 28 20.92 9.18 -17.00
C ASP A 28 19.44 9.14 -16.59
N ALA A 29 18.69 10.16 -17.05
CA ALA A 29 17.25 10.27 -16.78
C ALA A 29 16.44 9.13 -17.40
N THR A 30 16.98 8.38 -18.36
CA THR A 30 16.29 7.21 -18.95
C THR A 30 16.27 6.01 -18.01
N GLN A 31 17.18 5.97 -17.04
CA GLN A 31 17.27 4.92 -16.02
C GLN A 31 16.52 5.29 -14.74
N VAL A 32 16.02 6.52 -14.63
CA VAL A 32 15.35 7.02 -13.43
C VAL A 32 13.92 7.40 -13.78
N LYS A 33 12.95 6.69 -13.19
CA LYS A 33 11.54 7.06 -13.36
C LYS A 33 11.33 8.49 -12.83
N PRO A 34 10.73 9.39 -13.61
CA PRO A 34 10.36 10.73 -13.16
C PRO A 34 9.53 10.68 -11.87
N LEU A 35 9.62 11.72 -11.04
CA LEU A 35 8.75 11.85 -9.88
C LEU A 35 7.30 11.92 -10.35
N VAL A 36 6.53 10.86 -10.10
CA VAL A 36 5.08 10.86 -10.26
C VAL A 36 4.50 11.16 -8.88
N GLU A 37 3.71 12.23 -8.77
CA GLU A 37 2.94 12.47 -7.56
C GLU A 37 1.86 11.38 -7.45
N TYR A 38 2.06 10.44 -6.53
CA TYR A 38 1.05 9.43 -6.23
C TYR A 38 -0.05 10.08 -5.40
N ALA A 39 -1.20 10.31 -6.01
CA ALA A 39 -2.39 10.73 -5.28
C ALA A 39 -2.84 9.59 -4.35
N ALA A 40 -3.19 9.93 -3.12
CA ALA A 40 -3.79 8.97 -2.21
C ALA A 40 -5.07 8.39 -2.84
N LEU A 41 -5.22 7.06 -2.79
CA LEU A 41 -6.45 6.42 -3.25
C LEU A 41 -7.65 7.03 -2.50
N PRO A 42 -8.77 7.31 -3.19
CA PRO A 42 -10.01 7.69 -2.52
C PRO A 42 -10.46 6.61 -1.51
N GLU A 43 -11.34 7.00 -0.59
CA GLU A 43 -11.99 6.02 0.27
C GLU A 43 -12.88 5.10 -0.57
N GLY A 44 -12.72 3.78 -0.39
CA GLY A 44 -13.42 2.81 -1.22
C GLY A 44 -12.85 1.41 -1.09
N GLN A 45 -13.42 0.51 -1.87
CA GLN A 45 -12.96 -0.88 -1.99
C GLN A 45 -12.36 -1.11 -3.37
N TYR A 46 -11.18 -1.72 -3.40
CA TYR A 46 -10.40 -1.87 -4.63
C TYR A 46 -10.00 -3.32 -4.83
N LEU A 47 -10.18 -3.83 -6.04
CA LEU A 47 -9.56 -5.09 -6.46
C LEU A 47 -8.10 -4.82 -6.80
N VAL A 48 -7.20 -5.48 -6.08
CA VAL A 48 -5.76 -5.29 -6.20
C VAL A 48 -5.02 -6.62 -6.29
N GLU A 49 -3.76 -6.55 -6.68
CA GLU A 49 -2.78 -7.61 -6.46
C GLU A 49 -1.52 -7.01 -5.81
N ILE A 50 -0.73 -7.85 -5.13
CA ILE A 50 0.61 -7.47 -4.70
C ILE A 50 1.53 -7.59 -5.91
N THR A 51 2.18 -6.49 -6.31
CA THR A 51 3.15 -6.44 -7.42
C THR A 51 4.59 -6.43 -6.95
N GLN A 52 4.85 -5.93 -5.73
CA GLN A 52 6.18 -5.94 -5.12
C GLN A 52 6.10 -6.17 -3.61
N SER A 53 7.12 -6.83 -3.07
CA SER A 53 7.37 -6.94 -1.64
C SER A 53 8.84 -6.68 -1.35
N VAL A 54 9.12 -5.81 -0.38
CA VAL A 54 10.50 -5.47 0.01
C VAL A 54 10.60 -5.30 1.51
N SER A 55 11.56 -5.99 2.14
CA SER A 55 11.91 -5.76 3.54
C SER A 55 12.83 -4.55 3.67
N LYS A 56 12.48 -3.60 4.53
CA LYS A 56 13.23 -2.36 4.78
C LYS A 56 13.38 -2.11 6.27
N GLU A 57 14.49 -1.50 6.65
CA GLU A 57 14.74 -1.06 8.02
C GLU A 57 13.86 0.16 8.36
N THR A 58 13.36 0.24 9.59
CA THR A 58 12.59 1.39 10.06
C THR A 58 13.46 2.66 10.05
N LYS A 59 12.84 3.84 9.95
CA LYS A 59 13.57 5.12 9.99
C LYS A 59 14.44 5.27 11.26
N ALA A 60 14.00 4.69 12.37
CA ALA A 60 14.70 4.71 13.65
C ALA A 60 15.77 3.62 13.78
N LYS A 61 15.92 2.73 12.79
CA LYS A 61 16.90 1.64 12.77
C LYS A 61 16.77 0.63 13.92
N ASP A 62 15.56 0.51 14.44
CA ASP A 62 15.21 -0.31 15.62
C ASP A 62 14.33 -1.51 15.25
N GLY A 63 14.15 -1.78 13.96
CA GLY A 63 13.33 -2.86 13.45
C GLY A 63 13.23 -2.86 11.93
N ASN A 64 12.37 -3.75 11.43
CA ASN A 64 12.15 -3.97 10.00
C ASN A 64 10.65 -3.97 9.69
N TYR A 65 10.30 -3.47 8.51
CA TYR A 65 8.96 -3.57 7.96
C TYR A 65 8.98 -4.21 6.58
N LEU A 66 7.92 -4.97 6.30
CA LEU A 66 7.61 -5.46 4.96
C LEU A 66 6.78 -4.39 4.25
N GLU A 67 7.35 -3.81 3.19
CA GLU A 67 6.62 -2.91 2.28
C GLU A 67 5.97 -3.75 1.19
N LEU A 68 4.66 -3.63 1.06
CA LEU A 68 3.87 -4.25 0.00
C LEU A 68 3.38 -3.16 -0.96
N GLU A 69 3.56 -3.38 -2.26
CA GLU A 69 2.96 -2.57 -3.31
C GLU A 69 1.72 -3.27 -3.85
N TYR A 70 0.58 -2.58 -3.77
CA TYR A 70 -0.67 -3.00 -4.35
C TYR A 70 -0.93 -2.25 -5.66
N THR A 71 -1.20 -2.99 -6.73
CA THR A 71 -1.67 -2.41 -8.00
C THR A 71 -3.17 -2.62 -8.15
N VAL A 72 -3.91 -1.54 -8.41
CA VAL A 72 -5.35 -1.61 -8.66
C VAL A 72 -5.63 -2.23 -10.03
N LEU A 73 -6.42 -3.30 -10.05
CA LEU A 73 -6.69 -4.11 -11.23
C LEU A 73 -7.90 -3.65 -12.05
N ASP A 74 -8.85 -2.97 -11.42
CA ASP A 74 -10.14 -2.62 -12.02
C ASP A 74 -10.73 -1.30 -11.47
N GLY A 75 -11.71 -0.76 -12.19
CA GLY A 75 -12.40 0.49 -11.86
C GLY A 75 -11.67 1.75 -12.33
N GLU A 76 -12.17 2.91 -11.89
CA GLU A 76 -11.65 4.24 -12.28
C GLU A 76 -10.19 4.47 -11.85
N GLN A 77 -9.77 3.80 -10.78
CA GLN A 77 -8.41 3.91 -10.22
C GLN A 77 -7.47 2.80 -10.74
N LYS A 78 -7.83 2.10 -11.82
CA LYS A 78 -7.01 1.02 -12.39
C LYS A 78 -5.59 1.51 -12.75
N GLY A 79 -4.59 0.73 -12.36
CA GLY A 79 -3.18 1.05 -12.55
C GLY A 79 -2.59 1.98 -11.49
N SER A 80 -3.42 2.53 -10.59
CA SER A 80 -2.92 3.24 -9.41
C SER A 80 -2.21 2.28 -8.45
N LEU A 81 -1.20 2.80 -7.77
CA LEU A 81 -0.42 2.08 -6.79
C LEU A 81 -0.79 2.52 -5.38
N HIS A 82 -0.72 1.59 -4.43
CA HIS A 82 -0.84 1.85 -3.01
C HIS A 82 0.22 1.05 -2.26
N TRP A 83 0.86 1.66 -1.25
CA TRP A 83 1.87 0.97 -0.44
C TRP A 83 1.38 0.79 0.98
N ASP A 84 1.50 -0.44 1.48
CA ASP A 84 1.31 -0.74 2.89
C ASP A 84 2.63 -1.15 3.54
N ARG A 85 2.80 -0.78 4.81
CA ARG A 85 4.04 -1.00 5.58
C ARG A 85 3.73 -1.81 6.83
N LEU A 86 3.99 -3.09 6.75
CA LEU A 86 3.76 -4.04 7.83
C LEU A 86 5.02 -4.12 8.70
N CYS A 87 5.02 -3.42 9.83
CA CYS A 87 6.13 -3.40 10.77
C CYS A 87 6.22 -4.71 11.59
N LEU A 88 6.85 -5.74 11.02
CA LEU A 88 6.92 -7.09 11.59
C LEU A 88 7.91 -7.19 12.75
N GLU A 89 8.91 -6.30 12.79
CA GLU A 89 9.88 -6.20 13.88
C GLU A 89 9.97 -4.75 14.34
N HIS A 90 9.65 -4.48 15.60
CA HIS A 90 9.68 -3.13 16.18
C HIS A 90 9.62 -3.20 17.73
N PRO A 91 10.18 -2.23 18.47
CA PRO A 91 10.12 -2.23 19.95
C PRO A 91 8.69 -2.17 20.51
N SER A 92 7.78 -1.51 19.79
CA SER A 92 6.35 -1.48 20.16
C SER A 92 5.65 -2.77 19.74
N ALA A 93 5.34 -3.62 20.72
CA ALA A 93 4.55 -4.84 20.53
C ALA A 93 3.17 -4.59 19.87
N LYS A 94 2.59 -3.39 20.05
CA LYS A 94 1.33 -3.00 19.41
C LYS A 94 1.49 -2.88 17.89
N ALA A 95 2.61 -2.32 17.42
CA ALA A 95 2.88 -2.18 15.99
C ALA A 95 3.07 -3.57 15.36
N VAL A 96 3.89 -4.42 15.99
CA VAL A 96 4.11 -5.82 15.56
C VAL A 96 2.80 -6.59 15.50
N LYS A 97 1.94 -6.45 16.52
CA LYS A 97 0.62 -7.11 16.53
C LYS A 97 -0.28 -6.65 15.38
N ARG A 98 -0.32 -5.34 15.08
CA ARG A 98 -1.10 -4.80 13.95
C ARG A 98 -0.57 -5.33 12.62
N ALA A 99 0.75 -5.35 12.44
CA ALA A 99 1.38 -5.84 11.22
C ALA A 99 1.12 -7.33 10.98
N ASN A 100 1.27 -8.16 12.02
CA ASN A 100 0.96 -9.60 11.94
C ASN A 100 -0.53 -9.85 11.68
N ALA A 101 -1.43 -9.07 12.27
CA ALA A 101 -2.86 -9.19 12.01
C ALA A 101 -3.22 -8.83 10.55
N ALA A 102 -2.62 -7.77 10.00
CA ALA A 102 -2.80 -7.39 8.60
C ALA A 102 -2.23 -8.44 7.65
N LEU A 103 -1.01 -8.92 7.88
CA LEU A 103 -0.41 -9.99 7.07
C LEU A 103 -1.26 -11.26 7.10
N SER A 104 -1.76 -11.66 8.27
CA SER A 104 -2.68 -12.79 8.42
C SER A 104 -3.95 -12.58 7.58
N ALA A 105 -4.58 -11.40 7.66
CA ALA A 105 -5.77 -11.09 6.88
C ALA A 105 -5.54 -11.15 5.36
N ILE A 106 -4.36 -10.69 4.90
CA ILE A 106 -3.94 -10.83 3.50
C ILE A 106 -3.85 -12.32 3.12
N CYS A 107 -3.15 -13.13 3.92
CA CYS A 107 -3.01 -14.58 3.69
C CYS A 107 -4.37 -15.28 3.56
N TYR A 108 -5.32 -14.94 4.42
CA TYR A 108 -6.69 -15.46 4.34
C TYR A 108 -7.44 -14.96 3.08
N ALA A 109 -7.26 -13.70 2.69
CA ALA A 109 -7.91 -13.12 1.52
C ALA A 109 -7.42 -13.75 0.21
N ILE A 110 -6.13 -14.04 0.10
CA ILE A 110 -5.52 -14.63 -1.11
C ILE A 110 -5.55 -16.17 -1.11
N GLY A 111 -5.81 -16.81 0.04
CA GLY A 111 -5.85 -18.27 0.18
C GLY A 111 -4.48 -18.95 0.38
N VAL A 112 -3.44 -18.18 0.68
CA VAL A 112 -2.07 -18.67 0.95
C VAL A 112 -1.80 -18.59 2.44
N LEU A 113 -2.13 -19.65 3.18
CA LEU A 113 -2.06 -19.66 4.66
C LEU A 113 -0.65 -19.92 5.21
N SER A 114 0.26 -20.42 4.37
CA SER A 114 1.65 -20.65 4.72
C SER A 114 2.50 -20.44 3.48
N PHE A 115 3.56 -19.66 3.61
CA PHE A 115 4.52 -19.34 2.56
C PHE A 115 5.91 -19.22 3.19
N ARG A 116 6.95 -19.36 2.37
CA ARG A 116 8.35 -19.18 2.78
C ARG A 116 8.96 -17.92 2.18
N ASP A 117 8.45 -17.52 1.02
CA ASP A 117 8.86 -16.30 0.33
C ASP A 117 7.65 -15.40 0.06
N THR A 118 7.81 -14.10 0.29
CA THR A 118 6.77 -13.10 0.00
C THR A 118 6.38 -13.02 -1.46
N VAL A 119 7.23 -13.48 -2.38
CA VAL A 119 6.89 -13.61 -3.82
C VAL A 119 5.71 -14.55 -4.05
N GLU A 120 5.48 -15.52 -3.15
CA GLU A 120 4.32 -16.42 -3.23
C GLU A 120 2.97 -15.70 -3.03
N LEU A 121 2.99 -14.45 -2.52
CA LEU A 121 1.80 -13.62 -2.35
C LEU A 121 1.50 -12.74 -3.58
N HIS A 122 2.41 -12.69 -4.55
CA HIS A 122 2.33 -11.77 -5.69
C HIS A 122 1.33 -12.25 -6.74
N HIS A 123 0.73 -11.30 -7.46
CA HIS A 123 -0.17 -11.55 -8.59
C HIS A 123 -1.41 -12.40 -8.27
N ILE A 124 -1.82 -12.42 -7.00
CA ILE A 124 -3.08 -13.04 -6.56
C ILE A 124 -4.09 -11.91 -6.31
N PRO A 125 -5.21 -11.85 -7.06
CA PRO A 125 -6.21 -10.80 -6.86
C PRO A 125 -6.99 -10.95 -5.55
N PHE A 126 -7.11 -9.85 -4.80
CA PHE A 126 -7.93 -9.74 -3.59
C PHE A 126 -8.48 -8.31 -3.43
N LEU A 127 -9.36 -8.10 -2.46
CA LEU A 127 -9.95 -6.80 -2.17
C LEU A 127 -9.26 -6.13 -0.98
N ILE A 128 -8.97 -4.83 -1.12
CA ILE A 128 -8.62 -3.95 0.00
C ILE A 128 -9.72 -2.91 0.23
N THR A 129 -9.94 -2.54 1.48
CA THR A 129 -10.77 -1.38 1.85
C THR A 129 -9.85 -0.25 2.31
N VAL A 130 -9.87 0.87 1.60
CA VAL A 130 -9.09 2.07 1.90
C VAL A 130 -9.99 3.05 2.64
N ARG A 131 -9.45 3.67 3.69
CA ARG A 131 -10.02 4.86 4.34
C ARG A 131 -9.01 5.99 4.34
N ASN A 132 -9.51 7.21 4.21
CA ASN A 132 -8.66 8.38 4.23
C ASN A 132 -8.66 9.00 5.62
N LYS A 133 -7.46 9.24 6.13
CA LYS A 133 -7.26 9.91 7.42
C LYS A 133 -6.53 11.21 7.19
N THR A 134 -7.11 12.29 7.68
CA THR A 134 -6.46 13.60 7.70
C THR A 134 -5.77 13.78 9.06
N ASP A 135 -4.50 14.17 9.04
CA ASP A 135 -3.76 14.52 10.25
C ASP A 135 -4.01 15.98 10.67
N ASP A 136 -3.49 16.38 11.83
CA ASP A 136 -3.63 17.74 12.36
C ASP A 136 -2.97 18.81 11.46
N THR A 137 -2.12 18.40 10.51
CA THR A 137 -1.48 19.29 9.53
C THR A 137 -2.28 19.43 8.23
N GLY A 138 -3.45 18.77 8.14
CA GLY A 138 -4.30 18.76 6.95
C GLY A 138 -3.84 17.79 5.86
N ARG A 139 -2.85 16.93 6.14
CA ARG A 139 -2.40 15.93 5.16
C ARG A 139 -3.31 14.71 5.22
N THR A 140 -3.84 14.33 4.07
CA THR A 140 -4.66 13.13 3.91
C THR A 140 -3.79 11.96 3.51
N SER A 141 -3.83 10.88 4.30
CA SER A 141 -3.22 9.59 3.97
C SER A 141 -4.29 8.53 3.78
N ALA A 142 -4.19 7.77 2.69
CA ALA A 142 -4.95 6.55 2.51
C ALA A 142 -4.36 5.44 3.41
N GLU A 143 -5.19 4.80 4.21
CA GLU A 143 -4.84 3.62 5.03
C GLU A 143 -5.73 2.44 4.63
N VAL A 144 -5.14 1.24 4.54
CA VAL A 144 -5.91 0.01 4.38
C VAL A 144 -6.48 -0.42 5.74
N VAL A 145 -7.79 -0.62 5.77
CA VAL A 145 -8.54 -1.01 6.98
C VAL A 145 -9.22 -2.37 6.86
N GLY A 146 -9.21 -2.98 5.68
CA GLY A 146 -9.87 -4.27 5.44
C GLY A 146 -9.25 -5.04 4.27
N TYR A 147 -9.35 -6.36 4.37
CA TYR A 147 -8.86 -7.34 3.40
C TYR A 147 -9.96 -8.38 3.18
N ALA A 148 -10.28 -8.70 1.94
CA ALA A 148 -11.28 -9.71 1.62
C ALA A 148 -10.91 -10.51 0.36
N PRO A 149 -11.34 -11.78 0.24
CA PRO A 149 -11.16 -12.53 -1.00
C PRO A 149 -11.81 -11.81 -2.18
N ARG A 150 -11.26 -11.99 -3.39
CA ARG A 150 -11.94 -11.55 -4.61
C ARG A 150 -13.34 -12.19 -4.65
N PRO A 151 -14.41 -11.44 -4.96
CA PRO A 151 -15.73 -12.02 -5.11
C PRO A 151 -15.68 -13.05 -6.22
N MET A 152 -15.93 -14.31 -5.88
CA MET A 152 -16.30 -15.29 -6.88
C MET A 152 -17.68 -14.86 -7.37
N ILE A 153 -17.82 -14.54 -8.66
CA ILE A 153 -19.15 -14.53 -9.26
C ILE A 153 -19.60 -15.99 -9.21
N GLN A 154 -20.27 -16.38 -8.13
CA GLN A 154 -21.15 -17.52 -8.19
C GLN A 154 -22.15 -17.15 -9.27
N SER A 155 -22.04 -17.80 -10.43
CA SER A 155 -23.07 -17.79 -11.46
C SER A 155 -24.39 -18.06 -10.74
N GLN A 156 -25.15 -16.98 -10.52
CA GLN A 156 -26.50 -17.07 -10.05
C GLN A 156 -27.26 -17.73 -11.19
N PHE A 157 -27.34 -19.05 -11.17
CA PHE A 157 -28.48 -19.70 -11.77
C PHE A 157 -29.67 -19.15 -11.01
N THR A 158 -30.30 -18.13 -11.59
CA THR A 158 -31.62 -17.66 -11.19
C THR A 158 -32.57 -18.82 -11.44
N ALA A 159 -32.74 -19.69 -10.45
CA ALA A 159 -33.91 -20.53 -10.36
C ALA A 159 -35.07 -19.58 -10.01
N THR A 160 -35.73 -19.03 -11.04
CA THR A 160 -37.07 -18.47 -10.88
C THR A 160 -37.96 -19.54 -10.24
N PRO A 161 -38.59 -19.29 -9.09
CA PRO A 161 -39.63 -20.18 -8.61
C PRO A 161 -40.83 -20.03 -9.56
N SER A 162 -40.97 -20.95 -10.51
CA SER A 162 -42.23 -21.13 -11.23
C SER A 162 -43.27 -21.57 -10.22
N ASN A 163 -44.13 -20.63 -9.82
CA ASN A 163 -45.29 -20.87 -8.97
C ASN A 163 -46.32 -21.70 -9.74
N GLY A 164 -46.05 -23.01 -9.84
CA GLY A 164 -46.97 -24.02 -10.33
C GLY A 164 -47.97 -24.35 -9.23
N ARG A 165 -49.24 -24.04 -9.50
CA ARG A 165 -50.44 -24.38 -8.72
C ARG A 165 -50.29 -25.71 -7.96
N GLN A 166 -50.37 -25.64 -6.63
CA GLN A 166 -50.60 -26.80 -5.77
C GLN A 166 -51.99 -27.37 -6.07
N GLY A 167 -52.03 -28.53 -6.73
CA GLY A 167 -53.19 -29.43 -6.67
C GLY A 167 -53.19 -30.15 -5.32
N PRO A 168 -54.36 -30.49 -4.74
CA PRO A 168 -54.43 -31.11 -3.41
C PRO A 168 -53.76 -32.49 -3.40
N SER A 169 -52.91 -32.73 -2.41
CA SER A 169 -52.18 -33.99 -2.19
C SER A 169 -53.15 -35.16 -1.88
N PRO A 170 -53.00 -36.32 -2.55
CA PRO A 170 -53.90 -37.46 -2.38
C PRO A 170 -53.29 -38.50 -1.43
N TRP A 171 -53.44 -38.33 -0.12
CA TRP A 171 -53.17 -39.45 0.80
C TRP A 171 -53.96 -39.48 2.11
N MET A 172 -54.97 -38.62 2.29
CA MET A 172 -55.92 -38.78 3.40
C MET A 172 -57.14 -39.60 2.95
N SER A 173 -57.03 -40.92 3.07
CA SER A 173 -58.21 -41.80 3.18
C SER A 173 -57.91 -43.13 3.88
N LYS A 174 -58.53 -43.25 5.06
CA LYS A 174 -59.04 -44.44 5.76
C LYS A 174 -58.05 -45.35 6.49
N GLN A 175 -58.27 -45.45 7.81
CA GLN A 175 -58.87 -46.67 8.35
C GLN A 175 -59.68 -46.40 9.62
N GLN A 176 -60.86 -47.01 9.64
CA GLN A 176 -61.95 -47.00 10.60
C GLN A 176 -62.02 -48.40 11.24
N GLN A 177 -62.57 -48.48 12.46
CA GLN A 177 -62.98 -49.69 13.22
C GLN A 177 -61.84 -50.52 13.82
N GLN A 178 -61.90 -50.92 15.09
CA GLN A 178 -63.07 -51.25 15.93
C GLN A 178 -63.01 -50.55 17.30
#